data_AF-A0A1C4YLH8-F1
#
_entry.id   AF-A0A1C4YLH8-F1
#
_cell.length_a   1.000
_cell.length_b   1.000
_cell.length_c   1.000
_cell.angle_alpha   90.00
_cell.angle_beta   90.00
_cell.angle_gamma   90.00
#
_symmetry.space_group_name_H-M   'P 1'
#
loop_
_entity.id
_entity.type
_entity.pdbx_description
1 polymer ?
#
loop_
_entity_poly.entity_id
_entity_poly.type
_entity_poly.pdbx_seq_one_letter_code
_entity_poly.pdbx_strand_id
1 'polypeptide(L)'
;MTLSAGDDRRILLIATNDTFCHVYQDLTDLLATADHGEKLAGAVEFFDVTGRRLHPVFSADWRLEMLEAGTAPAEPEVVRQRLSTVVAHVTQYVHDHPDVLTRSRISWERALSELPRLDDPDLSEVIGALPEHLEHDTGNWLHNAMHAAGWAD
;
A
#
# COMPACT_ATOMS: atom_id res chain seq x y z
N MET A 1 -10.15 19.23 8.84
CA MET A 1 -11.27 18.45 9.42
C MET A 1 -10.60 17.36 10.25
N THR A 2 -10.83 17.33 11.56
CA THR A 2 -10.12 16.43 12.48
C THR A 2 -10.85 15.09 12.49
N LEU A 3 -10.21 14.02 12.03
CA LEU A 3 -10.79 12.67 11.99
C LEU A 3 -11.07 12.19 13.42
N SER A 4 -12.30 11.76 13.69
CA SER A 4 -12.78 11.41 15.03
C SER A 4 -12.46 9.95 15.39
N ALA A 5 -12.67 9.55 16.65
CA ALA A 5 -12.47 8.17 17.08
C ALA A 5 -13.67 7.32 16.63
N GLY A 6 -13.46 6.49 15.61
CA GLY A 6 -14.48 5.69 14.94
C GLY A 6 -14.39 5.74 13.41
N ASP A 7 -13.74 6.77 12.87
CA ASP A 7 -13.42 6.86 11.45
C ASP A 7 -12.25 5.93 11.16
N ASP A 8 -12.38 5.11 10.12
CA ASP A 8 -11.28 4.29 9.62
C ASP A 8 -10.09 5.18 9.24
N ARG A 9 -8.95 4.93 9.88
CA ARG A 9 -7.77 5.81 9.85
C ARG A 9 -6.66 5.27 8.97
N ARG A 10 -6.93 4.17 8.26
CA ARG A 10 -5.93 3.53 7.43
C ARG A 10 -5.50 4.50 6.33
N ILE A 11 -4.20 4.48 6.08
CA ILE A 11 -3.56 5.30 5.06
C ILE A 11 -3.05 4.35 3.99
N LEU A 12 -3.53 4.54 2.78
CA LEU A 12 -3.01 3.87 1.61
C LEU A 12 -1.92 4.74 0.97
N LEU A 13 -0.73 4.18 0.84
CA LEU A 13 0.35 4.73 0.03
C LEU A 13 0.37 4.01 -1.32
N ILE A 14 0.47 4.74 -2.43
CA ILE A 14 0.69 4.19 -3.77
C ILE A 14 1.84 4.95 -4.45
N ALA A 15 2.77 4.24 -5.07
CA ALA A 15 3.77 4.87 -5.93
C ALA A 15 3.10 5.52 -7.16
N THR A 16 3.58 6.67 -7.62
CA THR A 16 2.95 7.42 -8.73
C THR A 16 2.93 6.69 -10.06
N ASN A 17 3.77 5.66 -10.22
CA ASN A 17 3.86 4.79 -11.39
C ASN A 17 3.09 3.47 -11.20
N ASP A 18 2.34 3.31 -10.11
CA ASP A 18 1.51 2.14 -9.81
C ASP A 18 2.28 0.80 -9.74
N THR A 19 3.54 0.82 -9.33
CA THR A 19 4.35 -0.40 -9.11
C THR A 19 4.33 -0.89 -7.66
N PHE A 20 3.91 -0.04 -6.72
CA PHE A 20 3.95 -0.31 -5.29
C PHE A 20 2.75 0.29 -4.57
N CYS A 21 2.25 -0.42 -3.56
CA CYS A 21 1.37 0.16 -2.56
C CYS A 21 1.68 -0.41 -1.16
N HIS A 22 1.31 0.33 -0.13
CA HIS A 22 1.40 -0.09 1.26
C HIS A 22 0.22 0.48 2.04
N VAL A 23 -0.30 -0.28 3.00
CA VAL A 23 -1.33 0.18 3.93
C VAL A 23 -0.71 0.38 5.31
N TYR A 24 -0.94 1.54 5.91
CA TYR A 24 -0.60 1.82 7.30
C TYR A 24 -1.90 1.90 8.11
N GLN A 25 -1.87 1.42 9.36
CA GLN A 25 -3.06 1.41 10.22
C GLN A 25 -3.52 2.82 10.60
N ASP A 26 -2.55 3.71 10.82
CA ASP A 26 -2.76 5.12 11.08
C ASP A 26 -1.48 5.93 10.84
N LEU A 27 -1.52 7.23 11.14
CA LEU A 27 -0.36 8.11 11.02
C LEU A 27 0.80 7.70 11.95
N THR A 28 0.52 7.14 13.12
CA THR A 28 1.56 6.70 14.07
C THR A 28 2.38 5.57 13.45
N ASP A 29 1.70 4.59 12.84
CA ASP A 29 2.31 3.47 12.13
C ASP A 29 3.17 3.93 10.94
N LEU A 30 2.64 4.86 10.13
CA LEU A 30 3.39 5.48 9.03
C LEU A 30 4.67 6.19 9.52
N LEU A 31 4.57 7.02 10.56
CA LEU A 31 5.70 7.77 11.08
C LEU A 31 6.75 6.87 11.74
N ALA A 32 6.31 5.81 12.44
CA ALA A 32 7.21 4.81 12.99
C ALA A 32 8.01 4.13 11.88
N THR A 33 7.38 3.78 10.76
CA THR A 33 8.05 3.11 9.63
C THR A 33 9.05 4.03 8.91
N ALA A 34 8.71 5.30 8.72
CA ALA A 34 9.61 6.30 8.11
C ALA A 34 10.92 6.48 8.89
N ASP A 35 10.87 6.37 10.22
CA ASP A 35 12.05 6.45 11.09
C ASP A 35 12.98 5.23 10.98
N HIS A 36 12.50 4.10 10.44
CA HIS A 36 13.27 2.88 10.23
C HIS A 36 13.98 2.84 8.86
N GLY A 37 13.91 3.92 8.08
CA GLY A 37 14.68 4.05 6.85
C GLY A 37 14.16 3.22 5.68
N GLU A 38 12.86 2.86 5.67
CA GLU A 38 12.20 2.42 4.45
C GLU A 38 12.43 3.50 3.38
N LYS A 39 13.18 3.15 2.35
CA LYS A 39 13.37 4.03 1.20
C LYS A 39 12.06 4.06 0.45
N LEU A 40 11.27 5.10 0.70
CA LEU A 40 10.37 5.62 -0.33
C LEU A 40 11.26 6.17 -1.45
N ALA A 41 11.77 5.28 -2.30
CA ALA A 41 12.42 5.72 -3.53
C ALA A 41 11.32 6.25 -4.48
N GLY A 42 11.59 7.28 -5.26
CA GLY A 42 10.58 7.81 -6.19
C GLY A 42 9.39 8.55 -5.54
N ALA A 43 8.45 8.95 -6.40
CA ALA A 43 7.30 9.74 -5.99
C ALA A 43 6.15 8.82 -5.52
N VAL A 44 5.59 9.13 -4.36
CA VAL A 44 4.46 8.41 -3.77
C VAL A 44 3.31 9.36 -3.46
N GLU A 45 2.11 8.80 -3.38
CA GLU A 45 0.88 9.51 -3.03
C GLU A 45 0.17 8.78 -1.90
N PHE A 46 -0.51 9.55 -1.05
CA PHE A 46 -1.25 9.04 0.11
C PHE A 46 -2.74 9.24 -0.10
N PHE A 47 -3.54 8.28 0.35
CA PHE A 47 -5.00 8.30 0.29
C PHE A 47 -5.60 7.81 1.61
N ASP A 48 -6.75 8.36 1.99
CA ASP A 48 -7.59 7.74 3.01
C ASP A 48 -8.45 6.61 2.41
N VAL A 49 -9.18 5.89 3.26
CA VAL A 49 -10.01 4.75 2.83
C VAL A 49 -11.17 5.10 1.90
N THR A 50 -11.52 6.38 1.80
CA THR A 50 -12.56 6.85 0.87
C THR A 50 -12.00 7.10 -0.52
N GLY A 51 -10.67 7.10 -0.67
CA GLY A 51 -9.96 7.46 -1.89
C GLY A 51 -9.70 8.95 -2.02
N ARG A 52 -9.78 9.72 -0.92
CA ARG A 52 -9.37 11.12 -0.92
C ARG A 52 -7.86 11.21 -0.75
N ARG A 53 -7.23 12.03 -1.59
CA ARG A 53 -5.80 12.31 -1.50
C ARG A 53 -5.44 13.02 -0.20
N LEU A 54 -4.38 12.55 0.44
CA LEU A 54 -3.74 13.15 1.59
C LEU A 54 -2.42 13.79 1.17
N HIS A 55 -2.13 14.96 1.72
CA HIS A 55 -0.94 15.75 1.42
C HIS A 55 0.05 15.68 2.58
N PRO A 56 1.32 15.32 2.33
CA PRO A 56 2.33 15.29 3.37
C PRO A 56 2.69 16.70 3.82
N VAL A 57 2.78 16.88 5.13
CA VAL A 57 3.30 18.07 5.78
C VAL A 57 4.63 17.69 6.43
N PHE A 58 5.66 18.46 6.09
CA PHE A 58 7.02 18.22 6.56
C PHE A 58 7.44 19.28 7.57
N SER A 59 8.22 18.85 8.55
CA SER A 59 8.98 19.72 9.45
C SER A 59 10.00 20.57 8.67
N ALA A 60 10.58 21.56 9.35
CA ALA A 60 11.69 22.36 8.82
C ALA A 60 12.91 21.50 8.43
N ASP A 61 13.07 20.33 9.06
CA ASP A 61 14.15 19.38 8.80
C ASP A 61 13.76 18.31 7.75
N TRP A 62 12.70 18.54 6.98
CA TRP A 62 12.21 17.65 5.92
C TRP A 62 11.77 16.25 6.38
N ARG A 63 11.43 16.11 7.66
CA ARG A 63 10.78 14.90 8.19
C ARG A 63 9.28 14.99 8.02
N LEU A 64 8.64 13.92 7.56
CA LEU A 64 7.18 13.82 7.53
C LEU A 64 6.66 13.94 8.96
N GLU A 65 5.71 14.85 9.20
CA GLU A 65 5.09 15.04 10.52
C GLU A 65 3.62 14.64 10.52
N MET A 66 2.91 14.93 9.44
CA MET A 66 1.48 14.64 9.33
C MET A 66 1.02 14.55 7.87
N LEU A 67 -0.22 14.08 7.72
CA LEU A 67 -0.95 14.07 6.47
C LEU A 67 -2.20 14.94 6.59
N GLU A 68 -2.43 15.82 5.63
CA GLU A 68 -3.62 16.67 5.57
C GLU A 68 -4.55 16.25 4.42
N ALA A 69 -5.84 16.14 4.70
CA ALA A 69 -6.82 15.84 3.67
C ALA A 69 -6.88 16.96 2.61
N GLY A 70 -6.75 16.58 1.34
CA GLY A 70 -6.90 17.49 0.21
C GLY A 70 -8.33 18.02 0.05
N THR A 71 -8.46 19.13 -0.68
CA THR A 71 -9.76 19.76 -0.96
C THR A 71 -10.51 19.09 -2.10
N ALA A 72 -9.83 18.31 -2.93
CA ALA A 72 -10.44 17.54 -4.01
C ALA A 72 -11.45 16.51 -3.45
N PRO A 73 -12.50 16.14 -4.21
CA PRO A 73 -13.38 15.04 -3.83
C PRO A 73 -12.60 13.72 -3.73
N ALA A 74 -13.16 12.76 -2.99
CA ALA A 74 -12.64 11.40 -2.97
C ALA A 74 -12.91 10.71 -4.33
N GLU A 75 -11.93 9.96 -4.84
CA GLU A 75 -12.01 9.28 -6.13
C GLU A 75 -11.78 7.77 -5.97
N PRO A 76 -12.70 7.04 -5.31
CA PRO A 76 -12.48 5.65 -4.94
C PRO A 76 -12.22 4.73 -6.14
N GLU A 77 -12.88 4.98 -7.27
CA GLU A 77 -12.67 4.19 -8.49
C GLU A 77 -11.30 4.42 -9.13
N VAL A 78 -10.74 5.63 -9.02
CA VAL A 78 -9.39 5.92 -9.48
C VAL A 78 -8.39 5.15 -8.62
N VAL A 79 -8.57 5.16 -7.30
CA VAL A 79 -7.70 4.44 -6.36
C VAL A 79 -7.80 2.93 -6.60
N ARG A 80 -9.01 2.38 -6.77
CA ARG A 80 -9.22 0.96 -7.11
C ARG A 80 -8.53 0.54 -8.41
N GLN A 81 -8.62 1.38 -9.44
CA GLN A 81 -7.95 1.12 -10.71
C GLN A 81 -6.43 1.07 -10.55
N ARG A 82 -5.86 1.96 -9.73
CA ARG A 82 -4.42 1.97 -9.43
C ARG A 82 -4.00 0.75 -8.62
N LEU A 83 -4.77 0.35 -7.61
CA LEU A 83 -4.53 -0.90 -6.87
C LEU A 83 -4.53 -2.12 -7.80
N SER A 84 -5.44 -2.14 -8.77
CA SER A 84 -5.48 -3.20 -9.78
C SER A 84 -4.22 -3.22 -10.64
N THR A 85 -3.70 -2.05 -11.03
CA THR A 85 -2.41 -1.93 -11.73
C THR A 85 -1.24 -2.44 -10.88
N VAL A 86 -1.20 -2.10 -9.60
CA VAL A 86 -0.16 -2.59 -8.67
C VAL A 86 -0.20 -4.11 -8.55
N VAL A 87 -1.38 -4.70 -8.31
CA VAL A 87 -1.52 -6.16 -8.19
C VAL A 87 -1.13 -6.86 -9.50
N ALA A 88 -1.49 -6.31 -10.66
CA ALA A 88 -1.06 -6.84 -11.95
C ALA A 88 0.47 -6.77 -12.12
N HIS A 89 1.09 -5.65 -11.75
CA HIS A 89 2.54 -5.48 -11.79
C HIS A 89 3.26 -6.50 -10.90
N VAL A 90 2.84 -6.64 -9.64
CA VAL A 90 3.41 -7.62 -8.70
C VAL A 90 3.23 -9.05 -9.21
N THR A 91 2.06 -9.36 -9.77
CA THR A 91 1.80 -10.69 -10.35
C THR A 91 2.76 -11.00 -11.50
N GLN A 92 2.98 -10.02 -12.40
CA GLN A 92 3.94 -10.17 -13.50
C GLN A 92 5.38 -10.30 -12.97
N TYR A 93 5.78 -9.47 -12.00
CA TYR A 93 7.11 -9.53 -11.40
C TYR A 93 7.40 -10.91 -10.80
N VAL A 94 6.45 -11.47 -10.05
CA VAL A 94 6.57 -12.78 -9.41
C VAL A 94 6.60 -13.91 -10.43
N HIS A 95 5.86 -13.78 -11.54
CA HIS A 95 5.95 -14.72 -12.66
C HIS A 95 7.37 -14.76 -13.25
N ASP A 96 7.99 -13.59 -13.44
CA ASP A 96 9.32 -13.45 -14.03
C ASP A 96 10.45 -13.77 -13.02
N HIS A 97 10.14 -13.71 -11.72
CA HIS A 97 11.06 -13.97 -10.60
C HIS A 97 10.51 -15.06 -9.65
N PRO A 98 10.44 -16.33 -10.10
CA PRO A 98 9.84 -17.42 -9.32
C PRO A 98 10.58 -17.73 -8.01
N ASP A 99 11.81 -17.23 -7.83
CA ASP A 99 12.55 -17.34 -6.60
C ASP A 99 11.89 -16.57 -5.43
N VAL A 100 11.11 -15.52 -5.72
CA VAL A 100 10.31 -14.79 -4.72
C VAL A 100 9.32 -15.73 -4.02
N LEU A 101 8.63 -16.58 -4.79
CA LEU A 101 7.70 -17.57 -4.24
C LEU A 101 8.44 -18.72 -3.54
N THR A 102 9.60 -19.10 -4.06
CA THR A 102 10.43 -20.14 -3.46
C THR A 102 10.90 -19.73 -2.06
N ARG A 103 11.37 -18.49 -1.89
CA ARG A 103 11.75 -17.93 -0.58
C ARG A 103 10.55 -17.90 0.39
N SER A 104 9.37 -17.61 -0.15
CA SER A 104 8.11 -17.57 0.61
C SER A 104 7.45 -18.95 0.78
N ARG A 105 8.05 -20.03 0.26
CA ARG A 105 7.56 -21.42 0.34
C ARG A 105 6.11 -21.60 -0.11
N ILE A 106 5.71 -20.87 -1.16
CA ILE A 106 4.36 -20.92 -1.73
C ILE A 106 4.44 -21.34 -3.22
N SER A 107 3.41 -22.02 -3.73
CA SER A 107 3.31 -22.34 -5.15
C SER A 107 2.69 -21.18 -5.94
N TRP A 108 2.90 -21.15 -7.25
CA TRP A 108 2.29 -20.17 -8.14
C TRP A 108 0.76 -20.20 -8.08
N GLU A 109 0.15 -21.39 -8.10
CA GLU A 109 -1.31 -21.54 -8.04
C GLU A 109 -1.88 -21.01 -6.72
N ARG A 110 -1.16 -21.26 -5.62
CA ARG A 110 -1.55 -20.77 -4.31
C ARG A 110 -1.42 -19.25 -4.23
N ALA A 111 -0.33 -18.68 -4.74
CA ALA A 111 -0.14 -17.22 -4.82
C ALA A 111 -1.28 -16.55 -5.60
N LEU A 112 -1.65 -17.08 -6.78
CA LEU A 112 -2.78 -16.55 -7.56
C LEU A 112 -4.12 -16.65 -6.82
N SER A 113 -4.34 -17.71 -6.04
CA SER A 113 -5.57 -17.89 -5.27
C SER A 113 -5.70 -16.97 -4.06
N GLU A 114 -4.56 -16.44 -3.57
CA GLU A 114 -4.46 -15.56 -2.41
C GLU A 114 -4.43 -14.07 -2.79
N LEU A 115 -4.48 -13.74 -4.09
CA LEU A 115 -4.55 -12.34 -4.53
C LEU A 115 -5.82 -11.66 -4.00
N PRO A 116 -5.73 -10.40 -3.53
CA PRO A 116 -6.86 -9.67 -3.00
C PRO A 116 -7.91 -9.43 -4.09
N ARG A 117 -9.18 -9.51 -3.71
CA ARG A 117 -10.30 -9.11 -4.56
C ARG A 117 -10.45 -7.59 -4.49
N LEU A 118 -10.41 -6.94 -5.64
CA LEU A 118 -10.44 -5.48 -5.74
C LEU A 118 -11.78 -4.94 -6.29
N ASP A 119 -12.75 -5.82 -6.50
CA ASP A 119 -14.06 -5.53 -7.09
C ASP A 119 -15.16 -5.20 -6.07
N ASP A 120 -14.83 -5.11 -4.77
CA ASP A 120 -15.80 -4.74 -3.73
C ASP A 120 -16.23 -3.28 -3.87
N PRO A 121 -17.53 -2.94 -3.91
CA PRO A 121 -17.99 -1.55 -4.05
C PRO A 121 -17.46 -0.62 -2.96
N ASP A 122 -17.14 -1.11 -1.76
CA ASP A 122 -16.52 -0.33 -0.70
C ASP A 122 -14.99 -0.38 -0.81
N LEU A 123 -14.36 0.78 -1.08
CA LEU A 123 -12.91 0.88 -1.14
C LEU A 123 -12.24 0.55 0.20
N SER A 124 -12.92 0.79 1.32
CA SER A 124 -12.42 0.46 2.65
C SER A 124 -12.22 -1.06 2.81
N GLU A 125 -13.14 -1.86 2.29
CA GLU A 125 -13.03 -3.32 2.29
C GLU A 125 -11.88 -3.78 1.38
N VAL A 126 -11.72 -3.14 0.21
CA VAL A 126 -10.59 -3.42 -0.69
C VAL A 126 -9.24 -3.12 -0.03
N ILE A 127 -9.12 -1.97 0.65
CA ILE A 127 -7.91 -1.60 1.38
C ILE A 127 -7.65 -2.58 2.54
N GLY A 128 -8.70 -3.09 3.18
CA GLY A 128 -8.58 -4.11 4.23
C GLY A 128 -8.19 -5.50 3.76
N ALA A 129 -8.42 -5.81 2.50
CA ALA A 129 -7.97 -7.04 1.89
C ALA A 129 -6.49 -7.00 1.48
N LEU A 130 -5.86 -5.82 1.44
CA LEU A 130 -4.44 -5.69 1.14
C LEU A 130 -3.58 -6.23 2.30
N PRO A 131 -2.42 -6.82 2.00
CA PRO A 131 -1.59 -7.44 3.02
C PRO A 131 -0.99 -6.39 3.96
N GLU A 132 -1.21 -6.56 5.27
CA GLU A 132 -0.62 -5.71 6.32
C GLU A 132 0.82 -6.12 6.65
N HIS A 133 1.63 -5.19 7.16
CA HIS A 133 2.96 -5.52 7.68
C HIS A 133 2.84 -6.37 8.96
N LEU A 134 2.76 -7.70 8.80
CA LEU A 134 2.83 -8.65 9.91
C LEU A 134 4.29 -8.99 10.17
N GLU A 135 4.92 -8.28 11.11
CA GLU A 135 6.23 -8.68 11.60
C GLU A 135 6.16 -10.13 12.11
N HIS A 136 7.11 -10.93 11.63
CA HIS A 136 7.42 -12.30 12.07
C HIS A 136 6.80 -13.49 11.37
N ASP A 137 6.04 -13.33 10.28
CA ASP A 137 5.57 -14.52 9.58
C ASP A 137 6.18 -14.73 8.20
N THR A 138 6.61 -15.96 7.99
CA THR A 138 6.71 -16.64 6.70
C THR A 138 5.41 -16.58 5.87
N GLY A 139 4.35 -15.94 6.37
CA GLY A 139 2.98 -15.92 5.86
C GLY A 139 2.54 -14.71 5.04
N ASN A 140 3.37 -13.67 4.84
CA ASN A 140 2.96 -12.53 4.00
C ASN A 140 3.78 -12.39 2.71
N TRP A 141 3.67 -13.38 1.82
CA TRP A 141 4.40 -13.40 0.56
C TRP A 141 4.06 -12.19 -0.33
N LEU A 142 2.80 -11.73 -0.32
CA LEU A 142 2.35 -10.64 -1.21
C LEU A 142 2.94 -9.31 -0.76
N HIS A 143 2.99 -9.03 0.54
CA HIS A 143 3.70 -7.86 1.08
C HIS A 143 5.18 -7.86 0.71
N ASN A 144 5.86 -9.00 0.89
CA ASN A 144 7.26 -9.16 0.49
C ASN A 144 7.45 -8.99 -1.03
N ALA A 145 6.53 -9.51 -1.83
CA ALA A 145 6.55 -9.38 -3.28
C ALA A 145 6.31 -7.92 -3.73
N MET A 146 5.41 -7.18 -3.06
CA MET A 146 5.21 -5.75 -3.29
C MET A 146 6.49 -4.97 -3.04
N HIS A 147 7.16 -5.21 -1.91
CA HIS A 147 8.45 -4.57 -1.60
C HIS A 147 9.56 -4.95 -2.58
N ALA A 148 9.60 -6.19 -3.07
CA ALA A 148 10.57 -6.62 -4.06
C ALA A 148 10.31 -6.02 -5.46
N ALA A 149 9.05 -5.97 -5.89
CA ALA A 149 8.64 -5.48 -7.20
C ALA A 149 8.68 -3.96 -7.31
N GLY A 150 8.26 -3.25 -6.25
CA GLY A 150 8.07 -1.80 -6.26
C GLY A 150 9.29 -0.98 -6.65
N TRP A 151 10.49 -1.55 -6.47
CA TRP A 151 11.80 -0.93 -6.71
C TRP A 151 12.64 -1.64 -7.77
N ALA A 152 12.06 -2.61 -8.49
CA ALA A 152 12.73 -3.24 -9.62
C ALA A 152 12.68 -2.29 -10.83
N ASP A 153 13.83 -2.10 -11.49
CA ASP A 153 13.99 -1.31 -12.72
C ASP A 153 13.31 -1.96 -13.93
#